data_AF-A0A2N5FYE8-F1
#
_entry.id   AF-A0A2N5FYE8-F1
#
_cell.length_a   1.000
_cell.length_b   1.000
_cell.length_c   1.000
_cell.angle_alpha   90.00
_cell.angle_beta   90.00
_cell.angle_gamma   90.00
#
_symmetry.space_group_name_H-M   'P 1'
#
loop_
_entity.id
_entity.type
_entity.pdbx_description
1 polymer ?
#
loop_
_entity_poly.entity_id
_entity_poly.type
_entity_poly.pdbx_seq_one_letter_code
_entity_poly.pdbx_strand_id
1 'polypeptide(L)'
;MFAAELNGKIPSALQNYEDILTSSVIGPFQYLSSHTYFQKVLETCVNISGQQMTFGSPINECRFVFWPKLENSEPDLLIKVKTESGSEILICIEAKYWSDKSSHEDQLTDIHERTSGQRDQLAREIEDIHKNNCMRYLNIDKNKMNNVVLIYLTNHTSFPREEVLESILHVNGVQFRKEQLYWVTWREIHNSISKIKSFLTVQDSKLLNDLKTLLEKKGLQSFNGFLHNIERVSGIIDTYNTTLASYSWTYQRDTRKLNWYYGGNQSGEK
;
A
#
# COMPACT_ATOMS: atom_id res chain seq x y z
N MET A 1 -9.11 3.83 18.48
CA MET A 1 -9.11 4.94 17.49
C MET A 1 -10.20 4.77 16.45
N PHE A 2 -10.36 3.55 15.90
CA PHE A 2 -11.41 3.18 14.95
C PHE A 2 -12.79 3.85 15.15
N ALA A 3 -13.44 3.65 16.31
CA ALA A 3 -14.77 4.23 16.56
C ALA A 3 -14.77 5.77 16.59
N ALA A 4 -13.71 6.40 17.12
CA ALA A 4 -13.60 7.86 17.15
C ALA A 4 -13.42 8.43 15.74
N GLU A 5 -12.63 7.76 14.91
CA GLU A 5 -12.36 8.17 13.54
C GLU A 5 -13.60 8.01 12.65
N LEU A 6 -14.29 6.87 12.76
CA LEU A 6 -15.53 6.61 12.03
C LEU A 6 -16.61 7.66 12.32
N ASN A 7 -16.67 8.15 13.57
CA ASN A 7 -17.61 9.16 14.03
C ASN A 7 -17.11 10.61 13.87
N GLY A 8 -15.94 10.82 13.24
CA GLY A 8 -15.39 12.17 13.03
C GLY A 8 -15.06 12.91 14.32
N LYS A 9 -14.76 12.18 15.41
CA LYS A 9 -14.39 12.74 16.71
C LYS A 9 -12.88 12.98 16.87
N ILE A 10 -12.09 12.59 15.87
CA ILE A 10 -10.66 12.92 15.83
C ILE A 10 -10.52 14.37 15.37
N PRO A 11 -9.75 15.22 16.09
CA PRO A 11 -9.47 16.59 15.65
C PRO A 11 -8.92 16.61 14.22
N SER A 12 -9.34 17.58 13.41
CA SER A 12 -8.91 17.70 12.01
C SER A 12 -7.39 17.71 11.85
N ALA A 13 -6.67 18.32 12.79
CA ALA A 13 -5.21 18.34 12.84
C ALA A 13 -4.59 16.94 12.87
N LEU A 14 -5.24 15.97 13.51
CA LEU A 14 -4.76 14.59 13.66
C LEU A 14 -5.36 13.63 12.63
N GLN A 15 -6.38 14.06 11.89
CA GLN A 15 -7.15 13.18 11.00
C GLN A 15 -6.32 12.61 9.84
N ASN A 16 -5.22 13.25 9.47
CA ASN A 16 -4.34 12.80 8.37
C ASN A 16 -3.07 12.09 8.85
N TYR A 17 -2.98 11.77 10.15
CA TYR A 17 -1.81 11.07 10.69
C TYR A 17 -1.83 9.60 10.29
N GLU A 18 -0.67 9.13 9.85
CA GLU A 18 -0.41 7.77 9.39
C GLU A 18 -0.72 6.74 10.47
N ASP A 19 -0.18 6.91 11.67
CA ASP A 19 -0.42 6.08 12.85
C ASP A 19 -1.90 5.87 13.14
N ILE A 20 -2.69 6.94 12.99
CA ILE A 20 -4.12 6.90 13.23
C ILE A 20 -4.79 6.02 12.19
N LEU A 21 -4.45 6.22 10.91
CA LEU A 21 -5.00 5.41 9.83
C LEU A 21 -4.58 3.94 9.97
N THR A 22 -3.29 3.66 10.23
CA THR A 22 -2.76 2.29 10.38
C THR A 22 -3.47 1.55 11.50
N SER A 23 -3.59 2.15 12.68
CA SER A 23 -4.28 1.53 13.81
C SER A 23 -5.79 1.37 13.61
N SER A 24 -6.45 2.31 12.93
CA SER A 24 -7.88 2.20 12.64
C SER A 24 -8.21 1.25 11.49
N VAL A 25 -7.31 1.07 10.53
CA VAL A 25 -7.54 0.18 9.38
C VAL A 25 -7.09 -1.25 9.69
N ILE A 26 -5.88 -1.42 10.25
CA ILE A 26 -5.33 -2.75 10.52
C ILE A 26 -5.78 -3.29 11.88
N GLY A 27 -5.99 -2.40 12.87
CA GLY A 27 -6.39 -2.79 14.21
C GLY A 27 -7.64 -3.67 14.29
N PRO A 28 -8.73 -3.39 13.56
CA PRO A 28 -9.95 -4.21 13.56
C PRO A 28 -9.74 -5.68 13.22
N PHE A 29 -8.73 -6.03 12.41
CA PHE A 29 -8.47 -7.43 12.04
C PHE A 29 -8.07 -8.31 13.23
N GLN A 30 -7.58 -7.73 14.34
CA GLN A 30 -7.31 -8.44 15.59
C GLN A 30 -8.57 -8.98 16.28
N TYR A 31 -9.74 -8.41 15.98
CA TYR A 31 -10.99 -8.71 16.66
C TYR A 31 -11.97 -9.51 15.80
N LEU A 32 -11.57 -9.89 14.59
CA LEU A 32 -12.37 -10.74 13.72
C LEU A 32 -12.28 -12.19 14.18
N SER A 33 -13.36 -12.93 13.98
CA SER A 33 -13.44 -14.34 14.37
C SER A 33 -12.54 -15.27 13.53
N SER A 34 -12.10 -14.81 12.35
CA SER A 34 -11.23 -15.57 11.46
C SER A 34 -10.13 -14.72 10.84
N HIS A 35 -8.90 -15.22 10.95
CA HIS A 35 -7.73 -14.63 10.31
C HIS A 35 -7.75 -14.72 8.78
N THR A 36 -8.63 -15.54 8.20
CA THR A 36 -8.79 -15.66 6.75
C THR A 36 -9.28 -14.35 6.12
N TYR A 37 -9.96 -13.47 6.87
CA TYR A 37 -10.31 -12.14 6.38
C TYR A 37 -9.07 -11.27 6.13
N PHE A 38 -8.11 -11.30 7.05
CA PHE A 38 -6.86 -10.58 6.88
C PHE A 38 -5.94 -11.27 5.86
N GLN A 39 -5.95 -12.60 5.80
CA GLN A 39 -5.25 -13.37 4.77
C GLN A 39 -5.65 -12.89 3.37
N LYS A 40 -6.95 -12.73 3.10
CA LYS A 40 -7.44 -12.20 1.81
C LYS A 40 -6.92 -10.81 1.47
N VAL A 41 -6.56 -10.00 2.46
CA VAL A 41 -5.93 -8.69 2.25
C VAL A 41 -4.45 -8.91 1.92
N LEU A 42 -3.74 -9.72 2.71
CA LEU A 42 -2.32 -10.03 2.48
C LEU A 42 -2.08 -10.65 1.08
N GLU A 43 -2.98 -11.51 0.61
CA GLU A 43 -2.93 -12.13 -0.72
C GLU A 43 -3.11 -11.12 -1.88
N THR A 44 -3.57 -9.89 -1.61
CA THR A 44 -3.57 -8.81 -2.62
C THR A 44 -2.22 -8.13 -2.80
N CYS A 45 -1.29 -8.31 -1.84
CA CYS A 45 0.02 -7.68 -1.90
C CYS A 45 0.83 -8.26 -3.06
N VAL A 46 1.55 -7.41 -3.79
CA VAL A 46 2.36 -7.80 -4.96
C VAL A 46 3.83 -7.44 -4.75
N ASN A 47 4.74 -8.30 -5.15
CA ASN A 47 6.17 -7.99 -5.12
C ASN A 47 6.64 -7.29 -6.41
N ILE A 48 7.92 -6.95 -6.47
CA ILE A 48 8.52 -6.27 -7.64
C ILE A 48 8.45 -7.06 -8.95
N SER A 49 8.27 -8.37 -8.87
CA SER A 49 8.10 -9.27 -10.01
C SER A 49 6.62 -9.41 -10.40
N GLY A 50 5.71 -8.68 -9.75
CA GLY A 50 4.26 -8.75 -9.97
C GLY A 50 3.59 -9.99 -9.39
N GLN A 51 4.29 -10.76 -8.55
CA GLN A 51 3.74 -11.96 -7.94
C GLN A 51 2.99 -11.61 -6.66
N GLN A 52 1.81 -12.20 -6.49
CA GLN A 52 1.03 -12.06 -5.28
C GLN A 52 1.64 -12.84 -4.12
N MET A 53 1.42 -12.36 -2.90
CA MET A 53 1.73 -13.11 -1.69
C MET A 53 0.82 -14.34 -1.61
N THR A 54 1.38 -15.49 -1.24
CA THR A 54 0.62 -16.74 -1.14
C THR A 54 0.94 -17.46 0.16
N PHE A 55 -0.05 -18.17 0.69
CA PHE A 55 0.07 -19.01 1.87
C PHE A 55 -0.22 -20.45 1.48
N GLY A 56 0.62 -21.39 1.95
CA GLY A 56 0.44 -22.82 1.63
C GLY A 56 -0.76 -23.47 2.33
N SER A 57 -1.29 -22.85 3.38
CA SER A 57 -2.49 -23.25 4.10
C SER A 57 -3.12 -22.02 4.77
N PRO A 58 -4.39 -22.10 5.22
CA PRO A 58 -5.05 -20.99 5.90
C PRO A 58 -4.28 -20.51 7.12
N ILE A 59 -4.36 -19.20 7.38
CA ILE A 59 -3.84 -18.60 8.60
C ILE A 59 -4.77 -18.95 9.76
N ASN A 60 -4.22 -19.50 10.83
CA ASN A 60 -4.96 -19.81 12.06
C ASN A 60 -4.61 -18.89 13.24
N GLU A 61 -3.48 -18.18 13.18
CA GLU A 61 -3.04 -17.24 14.22
C GLU A 61 -2.34 -16.03 13.59
N CYS A 62 -2.75 -14.82 13.99
CA CYS A 62 -2.01 -13.58 13.76
C CYS A 62 -1.77 -12.86 15.08
N ARG A 63 -0.52 -12.48 15.35
CA ARG A 63 -0.17 -11.59 16.46
C ARG A 63 0.34 -10.26 15.91
N PHE A 64 -0.40 -9.20 16.18
CA PHE A 64 -0.10 -7.84 15.74
C PHE A 64 0.63 -7.08 16.85
N VAL A 65 1.67 -6.31 16.48
CA VAL A 65 2.43 -5.46 17.39
C VAL A 65 2.68 -4.12 16.69
N PHE A 66 1.95 -3.08 17.10
CA PHE A 66 2.04 -1.75 16.52
C PHE A 66 3.21 -0.96 17.12
N TRP A 67 3.89 -0.20 16.28
CA TRP A 67 5.04 0.66 16.61
C TRP A 67 6.10 -0.01 17.52
N PRO A 68 6.58 -1.22 17.20
CA PRO A 68 7.64 -1.84 17.98
C PRO A 68 8.95 -1.09 17.80
N LYS A 69 9.59 -0.75 18.92
CA LYS A 69 10.95 -0.20 18.91
C LYS A 69 11.95 -1.32 18.65
N LEU A 70 12.52 -1.34 17.45
CA LEU A 70 13.64 -2.21 17.10
C LEU A 70 14.96 -1.48 17.40
N GLU A 71 16.07 -2.03 16.93
CA GLU A 71 17.41 -1.54 17.28
C GLU A 71 17.72 -0.20 16.60
N ASN A 72 17.35 -0.08 15.32
CA ASN A 72 17.62 1.07 14.46
C ASN A 72 16.35 1.62 13.79
N SER A 73 15.21 0.97 13.93
CA SER A 73 13.93 1.41 13.34
C SER A 73 12.75 1.23 14.31
N GLU A 74 11.64 1.89 13.95
CA GLU A 74 10.33 1.71 14.58
C GLU A 74 9.33 1.54 13.43
N PRO A 75 9.14 0.32 12.89
CA PRO A 75 8.15 0.11 11.84
C PRO A 75 6.74 0.32 12.38
N ASP A 76 5.78 0.64 11.51
CA ASP A 76 4.40 0.84 11.94
C ASP A 76 3.77 -0.42 12.57
N LEU A 77 4.09 -1.61 12.04
CA LEU A 77 3.48 -2.85 12.47
C LEU A 77 4.34 -4.08 12.19
N LEU A 78 4.50 -4.93 13.21
CA LEU A 78 4.95 -6.31 13.05
C LEU A 78 3.80 -7.29 13.22
N ILE A 79 3.77 -8.32 12.39
CA ILE A 79 2.79 -9.40 12.44
C ILE A 79 3.51 -10.73 12.42
N LYS A 80 3.30 -11.53 13.46
CA LYS A 80 3.65 -12.96 13.43
C LYS A 80 2.43 -13.73 12.94
N VAL A 81 2.58 -14.43 11.81
CA VAL A 81 1.55 -15.28 11.22
C VAL A 81 1.92 -16.74 11.43
N LYS A 82 0.95 -17.57 11.82
CA LYS A 82 1.06 -19.02 11.76
C LYS A 82 -0.03 -19.60 10.87
N THR A 83 0.35 -20.57 10.05
CA THR A 83 -0.56 -21.30 9.20
C THR A 83 -0.97 -22.63 9.84
N GLU A 84 -2.05 -23.23 9.37
CA GLU A 84 -2.49 -24.56 9.83
C GLU A 84 -1.44 -25.65 9.62
N SER A 85 -0.59 -25.53 8.60
CA SER A 85 0.56 -26.42 8.38
C SER A 85 1.71 -26.26 9.40
N GLY A 86 1.61 -25.30 10.33
CA GLY A 86 2.62 -25.02 11.34
C GLY A 86 3.77 -24.13 10.88
N SER A 87 3.70 -23.57 9.66
CA SER A 87 4.69 -22.61 9.15
C SER A 87 4.51 -21.25 9.83
N GLU A 88 5.62 -20.64 10.24
CA GLU A 88 5.62 -19.27 10.77
C GLU A 88 6.15 -18.28 9.72
N ILE A 89 5.51 -17.12 9.61
CA ILE A 89 5.92 -16.02 8.74
C ILE A 89 5.98 -14.75 9.58
N LEU A 90 7.10 -14.02 9.47
CA LEU A 90 7.22 -12.67 10.02
C LEU A 90 6.88 -11.67 8.91
N ILE A 91 5.93 -10.79 9.18
CA ILE A 91 5.54 -9.70 8.28
C ILE A 91 5.81 -8.39 9.00
N CYS A 92 6.59 -7.52 8.37
CA CYS A 92 6.74 -6.12 8.75
C CYS A 92 5.90 -5.28 7.79
N ILE A 93 5.13 -4.35 8.31
CA ILE A 93 4.37 -3.39 7.50
C ILE A 93 4.88 -2.00 7.83
N GLU A 94 5.32 -1.30 6.80
CA GLU A 94 5.59 0.14 6.83
C GLU A 94 4.52 0.82 6.00
N ALA A 95 3.76 1.69 6.64
CA ALA A 95 2.61 2.35 6.05
C ALA A 95 2.98 3.78 5.63
N LYS A 96 2.35 4.26 4.58
CA LYS A 96 2.46 5.63 4.08
C LYS A 96 1.11 6.16 3.66
N TYR A 97 0.68 7.28 4.23
CA TYR A 97 -0.60 7.90 3.82
C TYR A 97 -0.43 9.04 2.80
N TRP A 98 0.21 10.13 3.21
CA TRP A 98 0.43 11.33 2.37
C TRP A 98 1.90 11.66 2.16
N SER A 99 2.78 11.03 2.93
CA SER A 99 4.23 11.21 2.84
C SER A 99 4.86 10.05 2.10
N ASP A 100 5.96 10.33 1.42
CA ASP A 100 6.90 9.32 0.92
C ASP A 100 7.77 8.79 2.09
N LYS A 101 8.78 7.97 1.80
CA LYS A 101 9.71 7.43 2.82
C LYS A 101 10.24 8.55 3.73
N SER A 102 10.36 8.24 5.03
CA SER A 102 10.79 9.23 6.03
C SER A 102 12.26 9.60 5.93
N SER A 103 13.09 8.71 5.36
CA SER A 103 14.52 8.95 5.12
C SER A 103 15.03 8.19 3.90
N HIS A 104 15.98 8.80 3.20
CA HIS A 104 16.71 8.25 2.05
C HIS A 104 18.19 8.08 2.40
N GLU A 105 18.92 7.27 1.63
CA GLU A 105 20.34 7.04 1.88
C GLU A 105 21.18 8.28 1.50
N ASP A 106 21.91 8.82 2.48
CA ASP A 106 22.91 9.87 2.24
C ASP A 106 24.22 9.26 1.75
N GLN A 107 24.47 9.35 0.44
CA GLN A 107 25.66 8.77 -0.18
C GLN A 107 26.94 9.59 0.05
N LEU A 108 26.87 10.81 0.60
CA LEU A 108 28.02 11.69 0.79
C LEU A 108 28.77 11.40 2.10
N THR A 109 28.07 10.88 3.11
CA THR A 109 28.65 10.50 4.41
C THR A 109 29.12 9.04 4.36
N ASP A 110 30.23 8.71 5.02
CA ASP A 110 30.69 7.31 5.13
C ASP A 110 29.64 6.45 5.86
N ILE A 111 29.44 5.20 5.43
CA ILE A 111 28.42 4.30 5.96
C ILE A 111 28.53 4.09 7.48
N HIS A 112 29.76 4.13 8.02
CA HIS A 112 30.02 3.94 9.45
C HIS A 112 29.77 5.19 10.29
N GLU A 113 29.66 6.36 9.65
CA GLU A 113 29.39 7.65 10.30
C GLU A 113 27.94 8.10 10.15
N ARG A 114 27.14 7.42 9.32
CA ARG A 114 25.72 7.74 9.08
C ARG A 114 24.88 7.54 10.34
N THR A 115 24.11 8.56 10.69
CA THR A 115 23.03 8.44 11.67
C THR A 115 21.81 7.75 11.06
N SER A 116 20.86 7.29 11.90
CA SER A 116 19.64 6.62 11.42
C SER A 116 18.81 7.47 10.45
N GLY A 117 18.86 8.80 10.56
CA GLY A 117 18.15 9.72 9.65
C GLY A 117 18.83 9.89 8.28
N GLN A 118 20.07 9.44 8.14
CA GLN A 118 20.86 9.48 6.90
C GLN A 118 20.88 8.12 6.19
N ARG A 119 20.15 7.14 6.72
CA ARG A 119 20.01 5.81 6.16
C ARG A 119 18.61 5.60 5.60
N ASP A 120 18.52 4.86 4.51
CA ASP A 120 17.24 4.47 3.93
C ASP A 120 16.35 3.77 4.97
N GLN A 121 15.12 4.25 5.10
CA GLN A 121 14.20 3.77 6.12
C GLN A 121 13.88 2.28 5.95
N LEU A 122 13.45 1.87 4.75
CA LEU A 122 13.02 0.50 4.49
C LEU A 122 14.21 -0.47 4.59
N ALA A 123 15.40 -0.04 4.19
CA ALA A 123 16.62 -0.83 4.35
C ALA A 123 16.89 -1.16 5.83
N ARG A 124 16.83 -0.14 6.72
CA ARG A 124 17.01 -0.35 8.17
C ARG A 124 15.99 -1.32 8.76
N GLU A 125 14.73 -1.20 8.35
CA GLU A 125 13.67 -2.09 8.81
C GLU A 125 13.88 -3.52 8.34
N ILE A 126 14.26 -3.73 7.08
CA ILE A 126 14.61 -5.05 6.54
C ILE A 126 15.74 -5.67 7.37
N GLU A 127 16.78 -4.90 7.68
CA GLU A 127 17.91 -5.38 8.48
C GLU A 127 17.46 -5.80 9.88
N ASP A 128 16.71 -4.94 10.56
CA ASP A 128 16.29 -5.17 11.94
C ASP A 128 15.33 -6.36 12.09
N ILE A 129 14.42 -6.57 11.14
CA ILE A 129 13.48 -7.72 11.19
C ILE A 129 14.16 -9.06 10.95
N HIS A 130 15.37 -9.08 10.37
CA HIS A 130 16.16 -10.31 10.21
C HIS A 130 17.07 -10.60 11.42
N LYS A 131 17.19 -9.67 12.38
CA LYS A 131 18.02 -9.86 13.57
C LYS A 131 17.38 -10.78 14.60
N ASN A 132 18.24 -11.46 15.35
CA ASN A 132 17.83 -12.35 16.44
C ASN A 132 17.01 -11.65 17.52
N ASN A 133 17.28 -10.37 17.76
CA ASN A 133 16.58 -9.59 18.79
C ASN A 133 15.10 -9.41 18.42
N CYS A 134 14.78 -9.11 17.16
CA CYS A 134 13.40 -9.02 16.67
C CYS A 134 12.69 -10.38 16.77
N MET A 135 13.36 -11.47 16.37
CA MET A 135 12.78 -12.82 16.49
C MET A 135 12.47 -13.21 17.94
N ARG A 136 13.36 -12.86 18.88
CA ARG A 136 13.14 -13.07 20.32
C ARG A 136 11.99 -12.23 20.85
N TYR A 137 11.89 -10.97 20.43
CA TYR A 137 10.81 -10.07 20.81
C TYR A 137 9.43 -10.63 20.46
N LEU A 138 9.29 -11.27 19.31
CA LEU A 138 8.03 -11.89 18.86
C LEU A 138 7.87 -13.37 19.27
N ASN A 139 8.84 -13.94 19.99
CA ASN A 139 8.89 -15.36 20.34
C ASN A 139 8.72 -16.26 19.10
N ILE A 140 9.51 -16.00 18.06
CA ILE A 140 9.52 -16.77 16.80
C ILE A 140 10.55 -17.89 16.91
N ASP A 141 10.12 -19.11 16.55
CA ASP A 141 11.03 -20.25 16.44
C ASP A 141 11.67 -20.24 15.05
N LYS A 142 12.97 -19.97 14.98
CA LYS A 142 13.72 -19.92 13.73
C LYS A 142 13.61 -21.20 12.90
N ASN A 143 13.42 -22.36 13.54
CA ASN A 143 13.31 -23.63 12.82
C ASN A 143 11.96 -23.79 12.11
N LYS A 144 10.94 -23.03 12.54
CA LYS A 144 9.59 -23.04 11.95
C LYS A 144 9.33 -21.83 11.04
N MET A 145 10.23 -20.86 11.08
CA MET A 145 10.16 -19.65 10.28
C MET A 145 10.45 -19.97 8.81
N ASN A 146 9.41 -19.91 7.99
CA ASN A 146 9.53 -20.18 6.56
C ASN A 146 9.94 -18.92 5.78
N ASN A 147 9.49 -17.75 6.21
CA ASN A 147 9.74 -16.51 5.49
C ASN A 147 9.71 -15.27 6.39
N VAL A 148 10.42 -14.23 5.96
CA VAL A 148 10.40 -12.88 6.51
C VAL A 148 10.06 -11.93 5.37
N VAL A 149 9.04 -11.09 5.57
CA VAL A 149 8.46 -10.25 4.52
C VAL A 149 8.34 -8.81 5.01
N LEU A 150 8.65 -7.85 4.14
CA LEU A 150 8.29 -6.45 4.32
C LEU A 150 7.14 -6.11 3.37
N ILE A 151 6.11 -5.43 3.87
CA ILE A 151 4.99 -4.90 3.09
C ILE A 151 5.05 -3.37 3.18
N TYR A 152 5.18 -2.73 2.04
CA TYR A 152 5.06 -1.27 1.91
C TYR A 152 3.60 -0.93 1.56
N LEU A 153 2.87 -0.36 2.51
CA LEU A 153 1.46 -0.03 2.39
C LEU A 153 1.29 1.45 2.09
N THR A 154 0.88 1.83 0.88
CA THR A 154 0.88 3.25 0.47
C THR A 154 -0.43 3.72 -0.16
N ASN A 155 -0.54 4.99 -0.51
CA ASN A 155 -1.65 5.53 -1.32
C ASN A 155 -1.27 5.72 -2.81
N HIS A 156 -0.14 5.18 -3.26
CA HIS A 156 0.29 5.26 -4.65
C HIS A 156 -0.73 4.60 -5.61
N THR A 157 -0.82 5.12 -6.83
CA THR A 157 -1.69 4.56 -7.89
C THR A 157 -1.03 3.44 -8.68
N SER A 158 0.30 3.33 -8.61
CA SER A 158 1.13 2.29 -9.23
C SER A 158 2.25 1.88 -8.29
N PHE A 159 2.87 0.73 -8.55
CA PHE A 159 3.95 0.20 -7.72
C PHE A 159 5.12 1.21 -7.67
N PRO A 160 5.56 1.67 -6.47
CA PRO A 160 6.64 2.65 -6.32
C PRO A 160 8.01 1.98 -6.53
N ARG A 161 8.30 1.65 -7.80
CA ARG A 161 9.42 0.75 -8.15
C ARG A 161 10.78 1.33 -7.82
N GLU A 162 10.94 2.63 -8.03
CA GLU A 162 12.21 3.33 -7.82
C GLU A 162 12.57 3.37 -6.34
N GLU A 163 11.65 3.82 -5.48
CA GLU A 163 11.83 3.84 -4.01
C GLU A 163 12.15 2.44 -3.45
N VAL A 164 11.44 1.42 -3.91
CA VAL A 164 11.64 0.03 -3.48
C VAL A 164 13.01 -0.48 -3.89
N LEU A 165 13.42 -0.24 -5.14
CA LEU A 165 14.73 -0.68 -5.64
C LEU A 165 15.87 0.04 -4.94
N GLU A 166 15.75 1.36 -4.74
CA GLU A 166 16.70 2.15 -3.96
C GLU A 166 16.91 1.54 -2.58
N SER A 167 15.81 1.24 -1.89
CA SER A 167 15.86 0.66 -0.54
C SER A 167 16.56 -0.71 -0.51
N ILE A 168 16.24 -1.59 -1.47
CA ILE A 168 16.84 -2.93 -1.56
C ILE A 168 18.35 -2.84 -1.81
N LEU A 169 18.82 -1.87 -2.58
CA LEU A 169 20.25 -1.66 -2.84
C LEU A 169 21.04 -1.29 -1.57
N HIS A 170 20.36 -0.68 -0.60
CA HIS A 170 20.97 -0.20 0.64
C HIS A 170 20.85 -1.17 1.82
N VAL A 171 20.19 -2.32 1.63
CA VAL A 171 20.15 -3.41 2.61
C VAL A 171 21.53 -4.03 2.78
N ASN A 172 22.03 -4.11 4.01
CA ASN A 172 23.33 -4.69 4.32
C ASN A 172 23.27 -5.72 5.46
N GLY A 173 24.19 -6.69 5.45
CA GLY A 173 24.37 -7.63 6.58
C GLY A 173 23.30 -8.71 6.72
N VAL A 174 22.34 -8.80 5.79
CA VAL A 174 21.26 -9.80 5.82
C VAL A 174 21.01 -10.39 4.42
N GLN A 175 20.60 -11.65 4.37
CA GLN A 175 20.19 -12.28 3.11
C GLN A 175 18.71 -11.95 2.84
N PHE A 176 18.48 -10.88 2.08
CA PHE A 176 17.14 -10.46 1.66
C PHE A 176 16.99 -10.58 0.15
N ARG A 177 15.91 -11.21 -0.30
CA ARG A 177 15.54 -11.30 -1.72
C ARG A 177 14.50 -10.24 -2.02
N LYS A 178 14.60 -9.61 -3.19
CA LYS A 178 13.63 -8.58 -3.63
C LYS A 178 12.18 -9.09 -3.67
N GLU A 179 11.97 -10.41 -3.81
CA GLU A 179 10.67 -11.06 -3.77
C GLU A 179 10.04 -11.08 -2.36
N GLN A 180 10.81 -10.77 -1.32
CA GLN A 180 10.36 -10.64 0.07
C GLN A 180 9.86 -9.23 0.41
N LEU A 181 9.96 -8.28 -0.53
CA LEU A 181 9.34 -6.96 -0.42
C LEU A 181 8.08 -6.93 -1.26
N TYR A 182 6.95 -6.74 -0.59
CA TYR A 182 5.63 -6.61 -1.20
C TYR A 182 5.10 -5.19 -1.05
N TRP A 183 4.17 -4.85 -1.91
CA TRP A 183 3.47 -3.58 -1.92
C TRP A 183 1.97 -3.82 -1.98
N VAL A 184 1.23 -2.98 -1.27
CA VAL A 184 -0.23 -2.95 -1.29
C VAL A 184 -0.69 -1.51 -1.10
N THR A 185 -1.89 -1.19 -1.57
CA THR A 185 -2.47 0.14 -1.34
C THR A 185 -3.57 0.08 -0.29
N TRP A 186 -3.82 1.21 0.36
CA TRP A 186 -5.00 1.36 1.23
C TRP A 186 -6.32 1.02 0.49
N ARG A 187 -6.38 1.32 -0.82
CA ARG A 187 -7.53 1.00 -1.67
C ARG A 187 -7.71 -0.49 -1.89
N GLU A 188 -6.62 -1.25 -2.00
CA GLU A 188 -6.72 -2.71 -2.12
C GLU A 188 -7.27 -3.36 -0.85
N ILE A 189 -7.03 -2.77 0.33
CA ILE A 189 -7.70 -3.20 1.56
C ILE A 189 -9.22 -3.03 1.42
N HIS A 190 -9.70 -1.86 0.99
CA HIS A 190 -11.13 -1.60 0.72
C HIS A 190 -11.71 -2.57 -0.33
N ASN A 191 -10.99 -2.80 -1.42
CA ASN A 191 -11.41 -3.68 -2.50
C ASN A 191 -11.52 -5.13 -2.02
N SER A 192 -10.55 -5.59 -1.22
CA SER A 192 -10.53 -6.94 -0.68
C SER A 192 -11.69 -7.17 0.29
N ILE A 193 -11.91 -6.25 1.25
CA ILE A 193 -13.02 -6.39 2.19
C ILE A 193 -14.40 -6.29 1.51
N SER A 194 -14.53 -5.47 0.47
CA SER A 194 -15.79 -5.28 -0.28
C SER A 194 -16.21 -6.52 -1.09
N LYS A 195 -15.26 -7.40 -1.41
CA LYS A 195 -15.50 -8.68 -2.08
C LYS A 195 -16.01 -9.76 -1.12
N ILE A 196 -15.87 -9.58 0.19
CA ILE A 196 -16.37 -10.53 1.20
C ILE A 196 -17.90 -10.45 1.23
N LYS A 197 -18.57 -11.58 0.95
CA LYS A 197 -20.04 -11.70 0.98
C LYS A 197 -20.56 -12.53 2.15
N SER A 198 -19.73 -13.44 2.66
CA SER A 198 -20.07 -14.33 3.77
C SER A 198 -19.27 -13.97 5.02
N PHE A 199 -19.99 -13.90 6.13
CA PHE A 199 -19.44 -13.58 7.44
C PHE A 199 -19.68 -14.74 8.39
N LEU A 200 -18.69 -15.10 9.21
CA LEU A 200 -18.83 -16.16 10.21
C LEU A 200 -19.71 -15.68 11.38
N THR A 201 -19.59 -14.41 11.74
CA THR A 201 -20.39 -13.80 12.81
C THR A 201 -20.99 -12.46 12.39
N VAL A 202 -22.03 -12.03 13.12
CA VAL A 202 -22.63 -10.70 12.98
C VAL A 202 -21.62 -9.59 13.32
N GLN A 203 -20.72 -9.85 14.28
CA GLN A 203 -19.67 -8.92 14.66
C GLN A 203 -18.67 -8.71 13.52
N ASP A 204 -18.26 -9.77 12.82
CA ASP A 204 -17.36 -9.65 11.66
C ASP A 204 -17.99 -8.79 10.57
N SER A 205 -19.27 -9.03 10.28
CA SER A 205 -20.02 -8.23 9.31
C SER A 205 -20.02 -6.75 9.70
N LYS A 206 -20.31 -6.45 10.97
CA LYS A 206 -20.31 -5.07 11.46
C LYS A 206 -18.93 -4.43 11.36
N LEU A 207 -17.88 -5.09 11.85
CA LEU A 207 -16.51 -4.56 11.84
C LEU A 207 -16.00 -4.31 10.41
N LEU A 208 -16.22 -5.25 9.49
CA LEU A 208 -15.79 -5.11 8.10
C LEU A 208 -16.59 -4.04 7.35
N ASN A 209 -17.89 -3.90 7.64
CA ASN A 209 -18.71 -2.81 7.07
C ASN A 209 -18.30 -1.44 7.63
N ASP A 210 -18.06 -1.33 8.93
CA ASP A 210 -17.56 -0.10 9.56
C ASP A 210 -16.19 0.28 8.98
N LEU A 211 -15.32 -0.70 8.74
CA LEU A 211 -13.99 -0.49 8.15
C LEU A 211 -14.10 -0.01 6.70
N LYS A 212 -15.01 -0.61 5.94
CA LYS A 212 -15.33 -0.17 4.59
C LYS A 212 -15.80 1.28 4.60
N THR A 213 -16.76 1.64 5.46
CA THR A 213 -17.26 3.02 5.58
C THR A 213 -16.16 3.99 6.00
N LEU A 214 -15.24 3.60 6.88
CA LEU A 214 -14.09 4.42 7.26
C LEU A 214 -13.20 4.73 6.04
N LEU A 215 -12.82 3.71 5.27
CA LEU A 215 -11.98 3.87 4.08
C LEU A 215 -12.68 4.73 3.01
N GLU A 216 -13.99 4.57 2.83
CA GLU A 216 -14.79 5.40 1.92
C GLU A 216 -14.81 6.88 2.33
N LYS A 217 -15.02 7.16 3.62
CA LYS A 217 -14.97 8.54 4.16
C LYS A 217 -13.59 9.17 3.99
N LYS A 218 -12.53 8.37 3.94
CA LYS A 218 -11.15 8.81 3.71
C LYS A 218 -10.79 8.94 2.22
N GLY A 219 -11.70 8.61 1.30
CA GLY A 219 -11.42 8.58 -0.13
C GLY A 219 -10.49 7.44 -0.54
N LEU A 220 -10.33 6.41 0.31
CA LEU A 220 -9.46 5.25 0.11
C LEU A 220 -10.22 4.08 -0.54
N GLN A 221 -11.05 4.38 -1.53
CA GLN A 221 -11.76 3.40 -2.34
C GLN A 221 -11.34 3.51 -3.81
N SER A 222 -11.33 2.39 -4.54
CA SER A 222 -11.17 2.45 -5.99
C SER A 222 -12.40 3.04 -6.67
N PHE A 223 -12.19 3.59 -7.87
CA PHE A 223 -13.29 4.00 -8.73
C PHE A 223 -14.10 2.76 -9.14
N ASN A 224 -15.38 2.74 -8.75
CA ASN A 224 -16.29 1.61 -9.01
C ASN A 224 -17.25 1.88 -10.18
N GLY A 225 -16.85 2.73 -11.13
CA GLY A 225 -17.69 3.14 -12.25
C GLY A 225 -18.64 4.28 -11.91
N PHE A 226 -19.43 4.69 -12.90
CA PHE A 226 -20.49 5.66 -12.71
C PHE A 226 -21.73 4.94 -12.18
N LEU A 227 -22.21 5.35 -11.01
CA LEU A 227 -23.40 4.77 -10.36
C LEU A 227 -24.71 5.10 -11.10
N HIS A 228 -24.68 6.03 -12.05
CA HIS A 228 -25.84 6.45 -12.81
C HIS A 228 -25.72 5.92 -14.22
N ASN A 229 -26.87 5.55 -14.80
CA ASN A 229 -26.96 5.21 -16.22
C ASN A 229 -26.24 6.30 -17.00
N ILE A 230 -25.11 5.94 -17.62
CA ILE A 230 -24.47 6.81 -18.60
C ILE A 230 -25.53 6.98 -19.67
N GLU A 231 -26.22 8.12 -19.66
CA GLU A 231 -27.21 8.41 -20.66
C GLU A 231 -26.50 8.37 -22.00
N ARG A 232 -26.96 7.47 -22.86
CA ARG A 232 -26.46 7.38 -24.21
C ARG A 232 -27.00 8.62 -24.93
N VAL A 233 -26.23 9.70 -24.89
CA VAL A 233 -26.52 10.87 -25.71
C VAL A 233 -26.47 10.44 -27.17
N SER A 234 -27.47 10.87 -27.94
CA SER A 234 -27.41 10.73 -29.39
C SER A 234 -26.11 11.37 -29.86
N GLY A 235 -25.35 10.66 -30.69
CA GLY A 235 -24.16 11.23 -31.31
C GLY A 235 -24.53 12.57 -31.94
N ILE A 236 -23.81 13.62 -31.56
CA ILE A 236 -24.02 14.92 -32.16
C ILE A 236 -23.54 14.78 -33.61
N ILE A 237 -24.49 14.77 -34.56
CA ILE A 237 -24.19 14.87 -35.99
C ILE A 237 -24.01 16.35 -36.27
N ASP A 238 -22.90 16.92 -35.83
CA ASP A 238 -22.49 18.25 -36.26
C ASP A 238 -21.84 18.12 -37.63
N THR A 239 -22.57 18.48 -38.67
CA THR A 239 -21.98 18.76 -39.98
C THR A 239 -21.38 20.16 -39.95
N TYR A 240 -20.07 20.24 -39.76
CA TYR A 240 -19.33 21.49 -39.90
C TYR A 240 -19.28 21.89 -41.38
N ASN A 241 -20.26 22.70 -41.82
CA ASN A 241 -20.28 23.26 -43.16
C ASN A 241 -19.51 24.59 -43.16
N THR A 242 -18.30 24.53 -43.70
CA THR A 242 -17.43 25.69 -43.93
C THR A 242 -17.30 25.92 -45.43
N THR A 243 -17.49 27.15 -45.89
CA THR A 243 -17.23 27.56 -47.28
C THR A 243 -15.73 27.69 -47.58
N LEU A 244 -14.90 27.73 -46.53
CA LEU A 244 -13.45 27.77 -46.63
C LEU A 244 -12.90 26.34 -46.69
N ALA A 245 -12.33 25.97 -47.84
CA ALA A 245 -11.76 24.65 -48.10
C ALA A 245 -10.67 24.22 -47.09
N SER A 246 -10.02 25.19 -46.41
CA SER A 246 -8.98 24.95 -45.39
C SER A 246 -9.47 24.26 -44.11
N TYR A 247 -10.78 24.24 -43.87
CA TYR A 247 -11.39 23.64 -42.68
C TYR A 247 -12.12 22.32 -42.97
N SER A 248 -12.04 21.81 -44.20
CA SER A 248 -12.58 20.49 -44.53
C SER A 248 -11.60 19.39 -44.13
N TRP A 249 -12.09 18.39 -43.38
CA TRP A 249 -11.32 17.20 -42.99
C TRP A 249 -10.70 16.45 -44.17
N THR A 250 -11.35 16.48 -45.35
CA THR A 250 -10.83 15.86 -46.57
C THR A 250 -9.58 16.53 -47.14
N TYR A 251 -9.35 17.80 -46.80
CA TYR A 251 -8.20 18.60 -47.23
C TYR A 251 -7.13 18.75 -46.12
N GLN A 252 -7.46 18.44 -44.86
CA GLN A 252 -6.48 18.28 -43.78
C GLN A 252 -5.76 16.93 -43.87
N ARG A 253 -4.98 16.71 -44.93
CA ARG A 253 -4.08 15.55 -45.05
C ARG A 253 -2.81 15.69 -44.21
N ASP A 254 -2.47 16.91 -43.82
CA ASP A 254 -1.33 17.18 -42.96
C ASP A 254 -1.75 17.22 -41.50
N THR A 255 -1.83 16.02 -40.90
CA THR A 255 -1.75 15.93 -39.44
C THR A 255 -0.30 16.21 -39.04
N ARG A 256 0.00 17.45 -38.65
CA ARG A 256 1.28 17.72 -37.99
C ARG A 256 1.28 16.93 -36.69
N LYS A 257 2.29 16.08 -36.51
CA LYS A 257 2.50 15.34 -35.27
C LYS A 257 2.74 16.37 -34.15
N LEU A 258 1.73 16.58 -33.33
CA LEU A 258 1.82 17.44 -32.16
C LEU A 258 2.55 16.67 -31.08
N ASN A 259 3.84 16.96 -30.91
CA ASN A 259 4.61 16.44 -29.78
C ASN A 259 4.17 17.21 -28.54
N TRP A 260 3.24 16.62 -27.79
CA TRP A 260 2.84 17.10 -26.49
C TRP A 260 3.84 16.65 -25.44
N TYR A 261 4.48 17.60 -24.76
CA TYR A 261 5.26 17.35 -23.56
C TYR A 261 4.37 17.69 -22.36
N TYR A 262 4.10 16.70 -21.51
CA TYR A 262 3.34 16.91 -20.28
C TYR A 262 4.16 17.82 -19.35
N GLY A 263 3.60 18.98 -18.96
CA GLY A 263 4.28 19.96 -18.10
C GLY A 263 4.36 21.40 -18.60
N GLY A 264 3.88 21.70 -19.82
CA GLY A 264 3.61 23.08 -20.25
C GLY A 264 4.80 24.04 -20.24
N ASN A 265 5.70 23.93 -21.22
CA ASN A 265 6.55 25.07 -21.60
C ASN A 265 5.97 25.72 -22.86
N GLN A 266 5.17 26.78 -22.69
CA GLN A 266 4.92 27.72 -23.77
C GLN A 266 6.17 28.58 -23.96
N SER A 267 7.06 28.16 -24.86
CA SER A 267 7.94 29.09 -25.55
C SER A 267 7.13 29.81 -26.62
N GLY A 268 6.49 30.93 -26.25
CA GLY A 268 6.02 31.92 -27.21
C GLY A 268 7.19 32.84 -27.56
N GLU A 269 7.71 32.69 -28.78
CA GLU A 269 8.52 33.74 -29.41
C GLU A 269 7.66 34.98 -29.66
N LYS A 270 8.35 36.13 -29.63
CA LYS A 270 7.86 37.53 -29.61
C LYS A 270 6.71 37.88 -30.54
#